data_AF-A0A1I2C5I4-F1
#
_entry.id   AF-A0A1I2C5I4-F1
#
_cell.length_a   1.000
_cell.length_b   1.000
_cell.length_c   1.000
_cell.angle_alpha   90.00
_cell.angle_beta   90.00
_cell.angle_gamma   90.00
#
_symmetry.space_group_name_H-M   'P 1'
#
loop_
_entity.id
_entity.type
_entity.pdbx_description
1 polymer ?
#
loop_
_entity_poly.entity_id
_entity_poly.type
_entity_poly.pdbx_seq_one_letter_code
_entity_poly.pdbx_strand_id
1 'polypeptide(L)' 'MFGFEFVKFQPSDYVDSRRTAKQVSQMPEDGVIFSDGVESDFLTFHSGLEATIGPADRQGHLVI' A
#
# COMPACT_ATOMS: atom_id res chain seq x y z
N MET A 1 -14.66 -17.22 -1.56
CA MET A 1 -14.10 -15.93 -2.02
C MET A 1 -13.96 -15.10 -0.76
N PHE A 2 -12.74 -14.99 -0.22
CA PHE A 2 -12.49 -14.19 0.98
C PHE A 2 -12.78 -12.73 0.62
N GLY A 3 -13.66 -12.07 1.36
CA GLY A 3 -13.96 -10.66 1.14
C GLY A 3 -12.86 -9.83 1.76
N PHE A 4 -11.99 -9.23 0.94
CA PHE A 4 -11.05 -8.24 1.45
C PHE A 4 -11.81 -6.95 1.78
N GLU A 5 -11.58 -6.41 2.97
CA GLU A 5 -12.04 -5.08 3.33
C GLU A 5 -11.01 -4.05 2.86
N PHE A 6 -11.43 -3.14 1.99
CA PHE A 6 -10.55 -2.09 1.48
C PHE A 6 -10.48 -0.93 2.46
N VAL A 7 -9.26 -0.60 2.91
CA VAL A 7 -9.01 0.63 3.66
C VAL A 7 -9.25 1.82 2.74
N LYS A 8 -10.12 2.75 3.16
CA LYS A 8 -10.36 4.01 2.45
C LYS A 8 -9.28 5.02 2.83
N PHE A 9 -8.55 5.51 1.84
CA PHE A 9 -7.55 6.56 2.02
C PHE A 9 -8.18 7.95 1.99
N GLN A 10 -7.62 8.85 2.79
CA GLN A 10 -7.91 10.27 2.78
C GLN A 10 -6.86 11.01 1.93
N PRO A 11 -7.12 12.24 1.47
CA PRO A 11 -6.15 13.02 0.70
C PRO A 11 -4.81 13.26 1.44
N SER A 12 -4.80 13.20 2.78
CA SER A 12 -3.57 13.24 3.59
C SER A 12 -2.64 12.07 3.35
N ASP A 13 -3.17 10.95 2.86
CA ASP A 13 -2.45 9.70 2.71
C ASP A 13 -1.85 9.57 1.29
N TYR A 14 -2.06 10.59 0.45
CA TYR A 14 -1.53 10.61 -0.90
C TYR A 14 -0.02 10.87 -0.89
N VAL A 15 0.69 10.04 -1.65
CA VAL A 15 2.15 10.08 -1.81
C VAL A 15 2.47 10.95 -3.03
N ASP A 16 3.50 11.78 -2.90
CA ASP A 16 4.08 12.51 -4.03
C ASP A 16 5.61 12.42 -4.00
N SER A 17 6.29 13.03 -4.99
CA SER A 17 7.76 13.03 -5.09
C SER A 17 8.52 13.47 -3.83
N ARG A 18 7.87 14.18 -2.90
CA ARG A 18 8.42 14.74 -1.67
C ARG A 18 7.70 14.26 -0.41
N ARG A 19 6.62 13.47 -0.54
CA ARG A 19 5.78 13.05 0.58
C ARG A 19 5.62 11.54 0.60
N THR A 20 5.95 10.94 1.73
CA THR A 20 5.68 9.54 2.03
C THR A 20 4.42 9.41 2.89
N ALA A 21 3.66 8.34 2.70
CA ALA A 21 2.55 7.98 3.57
C ALA A 21 3.00 6.89 4.55
N LYS A 22 2.46 6.94 5.77
CA LYS A 22 2.66 5.90 6.77
C LYS A 22 1.31 5.34 7.15
N GLN A 23 1.15 4.03 7.03
CA GLN A 23 -0.07 3.34 7.38
C GLN A 23 0.24 2.29 8.42
N VAL A 24 -0.54 2.26 9.50
CA VAL A 24 -0.54 1.15 10.46
C VAL A 24 -1.71 0.24 10.12
N SER A 25 -1.48 -1.07 10.11
CA SER A 25 -2.54 -2.03 9.88
C SER A 25 -3.61 -1.93 10.96
N GLN A 26 -4.82 -1.56 10.54
CA GLN A 26 -6.03 -1.56 11.37
C GLN A 26 -6.84 -2.85 11.16
N MET A 27 -6.31 -3.81 10.39
CA MET A 27 -7.01 -5.06 10.13
C MET A 27 -6.90 -5.98 11.35
N PRO A 28 -8.02 -6.59 11.80
CA PRO A 28 -8.00 -7.52 12.92
C PRO A 28 -7.12 -8.75 12.64
N GLU A 29 -7.24 -9.31 11.43
CA GLU A 29 -6.63 -10.57 11.00
C GLU A 29 -6.31 -10.49 9.49
N ASP A 30 -5.32 -11.26 9.04
CA ASP A 30 -4.99 -11.49 7.61
C ASP A 30 -4.91 -10.25 6.71
N GLY A 31 -4.49 -9.12 7.28
CA GLY A 31 -4.28 -7.90 6.51
C GLY A 31 -3.20 -8.10 5.46
N VAL A 32 -3.41 -7.55 4.25
CA VAL A 32 -2.47 -7.64 3.13
C VAL A 32 -2.37 -6.30 2.40
N ILE A 33 -1.20 -6.05 1.82
CA ILE A 33 -0.97 -4.98 0.85
C ILE A 33 -0.66 -5.65 -0.49
N PHE A 34 -1.32 -5.23 -1.56
CA PHE A 34 -1.03 -5.68 -2.92
C PHE A 34 -1.03 -4.48 -3.87
N SER A 35 -0.25 -4.56 -4.95
CA SER A 35 -0.13 -3.49 -5.95
C SER A 35 -1.01 -3.75 -7.16
N ASP A 36 -1.50 -2.68 -7.79
CA ASP A 36 -2.14 -2.68 -9.12
C ASP A 36 -3.33 -3.65 -9.28
N GLY A 37 -3.97 -4.03 -8.17
CA GLY A 37 -5.08 -5.00 -8.15
C GLY A 37 -4.64 -6.45 -8.35
N VAL A 38 -3.34 -6.75 -8.27
CA VAL A 38 -2.80 -8.10 -8.41
C VAL A 38 -2.67 -8.76 -7.04
N GLU A 39 -3.71 -9.45 -6.61
CA GLU A 39 -3.79 -10.08 -5.27
C GLU A 39 -2.72 -11.16 -5.03
N SER A 40 -2.19 -11.78 -6.08
CA SER A 40 -1.17 -12.83 -5.95
C SER A 40 0.21 -12.30 -5.53
N ASP A 41 0.46 -11.00 -5.71
CA ASP A 41 1.72 -10.34 -5.30
C ASP A 41 1.48 -9.52 -4.03
N PHE A 42 1.00 -10.21 -2.99
CA PHE A 42 0.68 -9.58 -1.73
C PHE A 42 1.85 -9.63 -0.74
N LEU A 43 1.93 -8.58 0.07
CA LEU A 43 2.72 -8.53 1.28
C LEU A 43 1.80 -8.68 2.49
N THR A 44 2.20 -9.51 3.43
CA THR A 44 1.51 -9.66 4.71
C THR A 44 1.58 -8.36 5.52
N PHE A 45 0.43 -7.91 6.02
CA PHE A 45 0.26 -6.66 6.75
C PHE A 45 -0.63 -6.85 7.98
N HIS A 46 -0.19 -7.75 8.87
CA HIS A 46 -0.87 -8.06 10.13
C HIS A 46 -1.03 -6.85 11.05
N SER A 47 -1.97 -6.97 12.00
CA SER A 47 -2.26 -5.95 13.00
C SER A 47 -1.00 -5.41 13.67
N GLY A 48 -0.89 -4.08 13.75
CA GLY A 48 0.24 -3.39 14.39
C GLY A 48 1.48 -3.22 13.52
N LEU A 49 1.54 -3.78 12.31
CA LEU A 49 2.62 -3.46 11.37
C LEU A 49 2.44 -2.05 10.79
N GLU A 50 3.55 -1.34 10.60
CA GLU A 50 3.60 -0.05 9.90
C GLU A 50 4.23 -0.24 8.52
N ALA A 51 3.53 0.20 7.48
CA ALA A 51 4.04 0.33 6.13
C ALA A 51 4.37 1.79 5.85
N THR A 52 5.52 2.04 5.23
CA THR A 52 5.85 3.35 4.66
C THR A 52 5.78 3.25 3.15
N ILE A 53 4.95 4.08 2.53
CA ILE A 53 4.75 4.15 1.08
C ILE A 53 5.38 5.44 0.56
N GLY A 54 6.23 5.31 -0.44
CA GLY A 54 6.99 6.43 -1.02
C GLY A 54 7.36 6.15 -2.48
N PRO A 55 7.82 7.18 -3.21
CA PRO A 55 8.39 6.98 -4.53
C PRO A 55 9.61 6.06 -4.45
N ALA A 56 9.72 5.13 -5.41
CA ALA A 56 10.91 4.27 -5.51
C ALA A 56 12.12 5.07 -6.05
N ASP A 57 13.32 4.70 -5.60
CA ASP A 57 14.58 5.29 -6.09
C ASP A 57 14.80 5.04 -7.58
N ARG A 58 14.24 3.93 -8.09
CA ARG A 58 14.31 3.56 -9.51
C ARG A 58 12.99 3.88 -10.18
N GLN A 59 13.06 4.61 -11.29
CA GLN A 59 11.90 5.03 -12.08
C GLN A 59 12.06 4.54 -13.52
N GLY A 60 10.98 3.96 -14.07
CA GLY A 60 10.93 3.61 -15.48
C GLY A 60 10.70 4.86 -16.33
N HIS A 61 11.56 5.10 -17.32
CA HIS A 61 11.38 6.17 -18.29
C HIS A 61 10.78 5.59 -19.57
N LEU A 62 9.57 6.03 -19.92
CA LEU A 62 9.00 5.74 -21.22
C LEU A 62 9.67 6.66 -22.25
N VAL A 63 10.43 6.08 -23.17
CA VAL A 63 11.06 6.78 -24.30
C VAL A 63 10.24 6.47 -25.55
N ILE A 64 9.84 7.51 -26.28
CA ILE A 64 9.04 7.44 -27.51
C ILE A 64 9.82 7.98 -28.70
#